data_AF-A0A4R3QKZ2-F1
#
_entry.id   AF-A0A4R3QKZ2-F1
#
_cell.length_a   1.000
_cell.length_b   1.000
_cell.length_c   1.000
_cell.angle_alpha   90.00
_cell.angle_beta   90.00
_cell.angle_gamma   90.00
#
_symmetry.space_group_name_H-M   'P 1'
#
loop_
_entity.id
_entity.type
_entity.pdbx_description
1 polymer ?
#
loop_
_entity_poly.entity_id
_entity_poly.type
_entity_poly.pdbx_seq_one_letter_code
_entity_poly.pdbx_strand_id
1 'polypeptide(L)' 'MARNEEQNRKPRENHAPAFIAWHVDEKGKKSFWTRIGAAWRHEDGEGLTLQLDLIPVNGGRITLRVPKASDEGAGA' A
#
# COMPACT_ATOMS: atom_id res chain seq x y z
N MET A 1 -36.03 -13.48 -3.24
CA MET A 1 -34.98 -12.89 -4.10
C MET A 1 -34.31 -11.78 -3.28
N ALA A 2 -33.16 -12.07 -2.66
CA ALA A 2 -32.44 -11.11 -1.81
C ALA A 2 -31.60 -10.17 -2.68
N ARG A 3 -31.89 -8.86 -2.65
CA ARG A 3 -31.12 -7.82 -3.33
C ARG A 3 -30.23 -7.14 -2.30
N ASN A 4 -28.95 -7.48 -2.31
CA ASN A 4 -27.94 -6.89 -1.45
C ASN A 4 -26.93 -6.19 -2.36
N GLU A 5 -27.16 -4.91 -2.65
CA GLU A 5 -26.31 -4.11 -3.52
C GLU A 5 -26.02 -2.75 -2.89
N GLU A 6 -24.72 -2.46 -2.87
CA GLU A 6 -24.12 -1.12 -2.73
C GLU A 6 -24.20 -0.48 -1.34
N GLN A 7 -23.39 -1.06 -0.44
CA GLN A 7 -22.83 -0.30 0.67
C GLN A 7 -21.94 0.82 0.09
N ASN A 8 -22.56 1.98 -0.08
CA ASN A 8 -21.99 3.29 -0.37
C ASN A 8 -20.72 3.52 0.47
N ARG A 9 -19.55 3.16 -0.08
CA ARG A 9 -18.26 3.54 0.49
C ARG A 9 -18.04 5.00 0.15
N LYS A 10 -18.52 5.89 1.01
CA LYS A 10 -18.05 7.27 1.03
C LYS A 10 -16.51 7.22 1.04
N PRO A 11 -15.80 7.90 0.13
CA PRO A 11 -14.35 7.97 0.20
C PRO A 11 -14.01 8.57 1.56
N ARG A 12 -13.35 7.82 2.44
CA ARG A 12 -12.79 8.39 3.68
C ARG A 12 -11.87 9.52 3.22
N GLU A 13 -12.12 10.73 3.70
CA GLU A 13 -11.32 11.93 3.44
C GLU A 13 -9.83 11.56 3.58
N ASN A 14 -9.15 11.47 2.43
CA ASN A 14 -7.72 11.47 2.09
C ASN A 14 -6.63 10.93 3.06
N HIS A 15 -6.93 10.22 4.14
CA HIS A 15 -5.91 9.73 5.08
C HIS A 15 -5.43 8.30 4.79
N ALA A 16 -6.22 7.51 4.06
CA ALA A 16 -5.82 6.15 3.71
C ALA A 16 -4.73 6.16 2.63
N PRO A 17 -3.68 5.31 2.74
CA PRO A 17 -2.64 5.24 1.75
C PRO A 17 -3.20 4.73 0.41
N ALA A 18 -2.85 5.41 -0.68
CA ALA A 18 -3.20 4.98 -2.03
C ALA A 18 -2.42 3.73 -2.45
N PHE A 19 -1.19 3.59 -1.96
CA PHE A 19 -0.34 2.42 -2.20
C PHE A 19 0.44 2.05 -0.94
N ILE A 20 0.74 0.77 -0.79
CA ILE A 20 1.68 0.23 0.20
C ILE A 20 3.01 -0.02 -0.48
N ALA A 21 4.11 0.39 0.17
CA ALA A 21 5.46 0.14 -0.31
C ALA A 21 6.00 -1.19 0.23
N TRP A 22 6.43 -2.04 -0.70
CA TRP A 22 7.00 -3.35 -0.43
C TRP A 22 8.43 -3.42 -0.95
N HIS A 23 9.38 -3.79 -0.10
CA HIS A 23 10.67 -4.27 -0.54
C HIS A 23 10.53 -5.72 -1.00
N VAL A 24 10.98 -5.98 -2.23
CA VAL A 24 11.03 -7.29 -2.84
C VAL A 24 12.48 -7.68 -3.02
N ASP A 25 12.90 -8.70 -2.28
CA ASP A 25 14.23 -9.30 -2.34
C ASP A 25 14.12 -10.70 -2.94
N GLU A 26 14.95 -11.00 -3.93
CA GLU A 26 14.96 -12.27 -4.64
C GLU A 26 16.23 -13.03 -4.25
N LYS A 27 16.09 -13.96 -3.30
CA LYS A 27 17.18 -14.82 -2.86
C LYS A 27 17.01 -16.20 -3.47
N GLY A 28 17.74 -16.42 -4.57
CA GLY A 28 17.70 -17.66 -5.33
C GLY A 28 16.31 -17.90 -5.94
N LYS A 29 15.62 -18.97 -5.51
CA LYS A 29 14.29 -19.33 -6.02
C LYS A 29 13.12 -18.76 -5.20
N LYS A 30 13.39 -17.96 -4.15
CA LYS A 30 12.37 -17.42 -3.26
C LYS A 30 12.35 -15.90 -3.29
N SER A 31 11.15 -15.33 -3.32
CA SER A 31 10.93 -13.89 -3.21
C SER A 31 10.42 -13.55 -1.81
N PHE A 32 11.10 -12.62 -1.15
CA PHE A 32 10.72 -12.09 0.16
C PHE A 32 10.05 -10.73 -0.03
N TRP A 33 8.89 -10.56 0.59
CA TRP A 33 8.09 -9.35 0.50
C TRP A 33 7.98 -8.76 1.89
N THR A 34 8.55 -7.58 2.07
CA THR A 34 8.56 -6.86 3.34
C THR A 34 7.88 -5.53 3.17
N ARG A 35 6.86 -5.23 3.99
CA ARG A 35 6.23 -3.90 4.00
C ARG A 35 7.22 -2.92 4.63
N ILE A 36 7.50 -1.82 3.93
CA ILE A 36 8.50 -0.82 4.36
C ILE A 36 7.96 0.61 4.37
N GLY A 37 6.69 0.81 4.01
CA GLY A 37 6.07 2.11 4.01
C GLY A 37 4.78 2.18 3.21
N ALA A 38 4.39 3.38 2.82
CA ALA A 38 3.17 3.66 2.09
C ALA A 38 3.28 4.95 1.26
N ALA A 39 2.38 5.13 0.29
CA ALA A 39 2.30 6.31 -0.54
C ALA A 39 0.88 6.88 -0.60
N TRP A 40 0.78 8.20 -0.61
CA TRP A 40 -0.48 8.97 -0.69
C TRP A 40 -0.47 9.83 -1.93
N ARG A 41 -1.62 9.95 -2.59
CA ARG A 41 -1.80 10.87 -3.71
C ARG A 41 -1.83 12.30 -3.19
N HIS A 42 -1.18 13.19 -3.93
CA HIS A 42 -1.30 14.62 -3.69
C HIS A 42 -2.70 15.10 -4.05
N GLU A 43 -3.08 16.26 -3.50
CA GLU A 43 -4.38 16.89 -3.78
C GLU A 43 -4.50 17.36 -5.24
N ASP A 44 -3.37 17.72 -5.87
CA ASP A 44 -3.29 18.09 -7.29
C ASP A 44 -3.48 16.90 -8.25
N GLY A 45 -3.38 15.66 -7.75
CA GLY A 45 -3.45 14.44 -8.54
C GLY A 45 -2.24 14.17 -9.43
N GLU A 46 -1.23 15.03 -9.42
CA GLU A 46 -0.03 14.93 -10.28
C GLU A 46 1.17 14.33 -9.54
N GLY A 47 1.01 14.01 -8.26
CA GLY A 47 2.08 13.46 -7.44
C GLY A 47 1.66 12.39 -6.43
N LEU A 48 2.68 11.74 -5.89
CA LEU A 48 2.60 10.81 -4.77
C LEU A 48 3.67 11.19 -3.76
N THR A 49 3.28 11.28 -2.49
CA THR A 49 4.23 11.31 -1.38
C THR A 49 4.48 9.87 -0.96
N LEU A 50 5.74 9.43 -1.00
CA LEU A 50 6.19 8.13 -0.50
C LEU A 50 6.86 8.31 0.87
N GLN A 51 6.30 7.70 1.90
CA GLN A 51 6.91 7.62 3.23
C GLN A 51 7.43 6.21 3.47
N LEU A 52 8.69 6.12 3.89
CA LEU A 52 9.37 4.86 4.21
C LEU A 52 9.72 4.83 5.69
N ASP A 53 9.31 3.77 6.37
CA ASP A 53 9.69 3.48 7.76
C ASP A 53 11.09 2.83 7.82
N LEU A 54 11.44 2.10 6.75
CA LEU A 54 12.73 1.44 6.57
C LEU A 54 13.26 1.69 5.16
N ILE A 55 14.55 1.99 5.07
CA ILE A 55 15.28 2.04 3.80
C ILE A 55 16.09 0.74 3.66
N PRO A 56 15.78 -0.13 2.68
CA PRO A 56 16.57 -1.33 2.45
C PRO A 56 17.95 -0.94 1.93
N VAL A 57 18.99 -1.23 2.73
CA VAL A 57 20.41 -1.02 2.35
C VAL A 57 20.97 -2.14 1.49
N ASN A 58 20.35 -3.32 1.58
CA ASN A 58 20.67 -4.46 0.75
C ASN A 58 19.92 -4.30 -0.59
N GLY A 59 20.46 -4.88 -1.67
CA GLY A 59 19.83 -4.83 -2.98
C GLY A 59 18.37 -5.29 -3.01
N GLY A 60 17.72 -5.11 -4.15
CA GLY A 60 16.30 -5.43 -4.35
C GLY A 60 15.53 -4.23 -4.90
N ARG A 61 14.20 -4.35 -4.91
CA ARG A 61 13.31 -3.32 -5.49
C ARG A 61 12.21 -2.92 -4.52
N ILE A 62 11.86 -1.64 -4.53
CA ILE A 62 10.67 -1.14 -3.84
C ILE A 62 9.52 -1.13 -4.84
N THR A 63 8.39 -1.73 -4.48
CA THR A 63 7.20 -1.82 -5.31
C THR A 63 6.01 -1.21 -4.59
N LEU A 64 5.25 -0.36 -5.27
CA LEU A 64 4.03 0.26 -4.74
C LEU A 64 2.81 -0.55 -5.22
N ARG A 65 1.97 -0.99 -4.27
CA ARG A 65 0.81 -1.85 -4.56
C ARG A 65 -0.44 -1.30 -3.87
N VAL A 66 -1.58 -1.35 -4.55
CA VAL A 66 -2.86 -0.95 -3.95
C VAL A 66 -3.13 -1.83 -2.72
N PRO A 67 -3.56 -1.26 -1.58
CA PRO A 67 -3.93 -2.03 -0.40
C PRO A 67 -5.01 -3.05 -0.75
N LYS A 68 -4.82 -4.31 -0.35
CA LYS A 68 -5.91 -5.31 -0.45
C LYS A 68 -6.94 -5.01 0.64
N ALA A 69 -8.21 -5.24 0.36
CA ALA A 69 -9.35 -4.91 1.24
C ALA A 69 -9.38 -5.63 2.61
N SER A 70 -8.32 -6.35 2.98
CA SER A 70 -8.17 -7.04 4.27
C SER A 70 -6.95 -6.55 5.07
N ASP A 71 -6.24 -5.51 4.61
CA ASP A 71 -5.07 -4.93 5.28
C ASP A 71 -5.38 -3.61 6.01
N GLU A 72 -6.66 -3.24 6.11
CA GLU A 72 -7.13 -2.17 7.01
C GLU A 72 -7.15 -2.68 8.46
N GLY A 73 -5.99 -2.82 9.11
CA GLY A 73 -5.98 -3.15 10.55
C GLY A 73 -4.73 -3.76 11.17
N ALA A 74 -3.52 -3.34 10.81
CA ALA A 74 -2.33 -3.68 11.60
C ALA A 74 -1.43 -2.46 11.74
N GLY A 75 -1.70 -1.67 12.77
CA GLY A 75 -0.96 -0.48 13.17
C GLY A 75 -1.52 0.05 14.48
N ALA A 76 -1.34 -0.74 15.55
CA ALA A 76 -1.46 -0.33 16.94
C ALA A 76 -0.15 -0.68 17.63
#